data_AF-A0A9E0FLW3-F1
#
_entry.id   AF-A0A9E0FLW3-F1
#
_cell.length_a   1.000
_cell.length_b   1.000
_cell.length_c   1.000
_cell.angle_alpha   90.00
_cell.angle_beta   90.00
_cell.angle_gamma   90.00
#
_symmetry.space_group_name_H-M   'P 1'
#
loop_
_entity.id
_entity.type
_entity.pdbx_description
1 polymer ?
#
loop_
_entity_poly.entity_id
_entity_poly.type
_entity_poly.pdbx_seq_one_letter_code
_entity_poly.pdbx_strand_id
1 'polypeptide(L)'
;MNKKEYFEFAEKFYTDCIEISKKKNADYTGGDDNPFSNFESVEVLGIKTEVGFLTRMFDKIKRVSSFVENGELQVKDESVIDTLQDLANYSCLLAGYLKSKQ
;
A
#
# COMPACT_ATOMS: atom_id res chain seq x y z
N MET A 1 -11.39 -13.35 18.35
CA MET A 1 -10.93 -14.03 17.14
C MET A 1 -10.14 -15.27 17.54
N ASN A 2 -10.64 -16.45 17.21
CA ASN A 2 -9.91 -17.72 17.33
C ASN A 2 -9.07 -17.99 16.07
N LYS A 3 -8.32 -19.10 16.05
CA LYS A 3 -7.42 -19.43 14.92
C LYS A 3 -8.16 -19.52 13.57
N LYS A 4 -9.35 -20.15 13.55
CA LYS A 4 -10.14 -20.30 12.33
C LYS A 4 -10.63 -18.93 11.82
N GLU A 5 -11.24 -18.15 12.71
CA GLU A 5 -11.73 -16.80 12.41
C GLU A 5 -10.61 -15.88 11.90
N TYR A 6 -9.38 -16.03 12.43
CA TYR A 6 -8.22 -15.27 11.96
C TYR A 6 -7.82 -15.60 10.52
N PHE A 7 -7.79 -16.88 10.15
CA PHE A 7 -7.44 -17.25 8.79
C PHE A 7 -8.54 -16.88 7.79
N GLU A 8 -9.81 -16.96 8.16
CA GLU A 8 -10.94 -16.45 7.35
C GLU A 8 -10.83 -14.93 7.15
N PHE A 9 -10.50 -14.19 8.21
CA PHE A 9 -10.23 -12.75 8.10
C PHE A 9 -9.01 -12.45 7.22
N ALA A 10 -7.90 -13.17 7.41
CA ALA A 10 -6.67 -12.95 6.68
C ALA A 10 -6.83 -13.22 5.18
N GLU A 11 -7.54 -14.30 4.81
CA GLU A 11 -7.86 -14.60 3.42
C GLU A 11 -8.63 -13.44 2.79
N LYS A 12 -9.71 -12.99 3.44
CA LYS A 12 -10.47 -11.83 2.97
C LYS A 12 -9.60 -10.57 2.86
N PHE A 13 -8.77 -10.31 3.86
CA PHE A 13 -7.88 -9.14 3.90
C PHE A 13 -6.95 -9.10 2.68
N TYR A 14 -6.31 -10.22 2.34
CA TYR A 14 -5.41 -10.28 1.19
C TYR A 14 -6.15 -10.30 -0.15
N THR A 15 -7.35 -10.90 -0.23
CA THR A 15 -8.21 -10.77 -1.40
C THR A 15 -8.56 -9.30 -1.66
N ASP A 16 -8.98 -8.57 -0.62
CA ASP A 16 -9.27 -7.14 -0.72
C ASP A 16 -8.02 -6.33 -1.12
N CYS A 17 -6.84 -6.67 -0.58
CA CYS A 17 -5.57 -6.04 -0.99
C CYS A 17 -5.33 -6.17 -2.50
N ILE A 18 -5.49 -7.38 -3.06
CA ILE A 18 -5.30 -7.63 -4.49
C ILE A 18 -6.28 -6.81 -5.33
N GLU A 19 -7.56 -6.79 -4.95
CA GLU A 19 -8.58 -6.05 -5.69
C GLU A 19 -8.35 -4.53 -5.64
N ILE A 20 -7.94 -3.99 -4.48
CA ILE A 20 -7.54 -2.59 -4.34
C ILE A 20 -6.30 -2.29 -5.19
N SER A 21 -5.30 -3.18 -5.16
CA SER A 21 -4.07 -3.03 -5.93
C SER A 21 -4.37 -2.96 -7.43
N LYS A 22 -5.22 -3.85 -7.96
CA LYS A 22 -5.66 -3.83 -9.37
C LYS A 22 -6.34 -2.51 -9.73
N LYS A 23 -7.30 -2.05 -8.92
CA LYS A 23 -8.03 -0.79 -9.15
C LYS A 23 -7.08 0.40 -9.19
N LYS A 24 -6.23 0.53 -8.17
CA LYS A 24 -5.24 1.61 -8.09
C LYS A 24 -4.25 1.55 -9.26
N ASN A 25 -3.76 0.37 -9.59
CA ASN A 25 -2.84 0.22 -10.71
C ASN A 25 -3.48 0.71 -12.02
N ALA A 26 -4.73 0.35 -12.30
CA ALA A 26 -5.46 0.85 -13.46
C ALA A 26 -5.64 2.38 -13.47
N ASP A 27 -5.91 3.00 -12.31
CA ASP A 27 -6.05 4.46 -12.21
C ASP A 27 -4.73 5.21 -12.47
N TYR A 28 -3.61 4.58 -12.10
CA TYR A 28 -2.30 5.23 -12.05
C TYR A 28 -1.41 4.96 -13.25
N THR A 29 -1.57 3.83 -13.94
CA THR A 29 -0.73 3.53 -15.09
C THR A 29 -1.21 4.22 -16.36
N GLY A 30 -2.44 4.75 -16.43
CA GLY A 30 -2.89 5.56 -17.56
C GLY A 30 -2.78 4.87 -18.93
N GLY A 31 -2.72 3.53 -18.95
CA GLY A 31 -2.47 2.72 -20.15
C GLY A 31 -1.03 2.20 -20.32
N ASP A 32 -0.13 2.50 -19.38
CA ASP A 32 1.20 1.88 -19.27
C ASP A 32 1.08 0.49 -18.60
N ASP A 33 1.88 -0.47 -19.06
CA ASP A 33 1.96 -1.82 -18.49
C ASP A 33 2.92 -1.88 -17.28
N ASN A 34 3.62 -0.78 -16.97
CA ASN A 34 4.54 -0.69 -15.85
C ASN A 34 3.81 -0.48 -14.51
N PRO A 35 3.77 -1.48 -13.60
CA PRO A 35 3.06 -1.35 -12.35
C PRO A 35 3.73 -0.42 -11.33
N PHE A 36 4.96 0.03 -11.60
CA PHE A 36 5.76 0.85 -10.69
C PHE A 36 5.86 2.32 -11.11
N SER A 37 5.26 2.71 -12.24
CA SER A 37 5.41 4.04 -12.87
C SER A 37 5.20 5.21 -11.91
N ASN A 38 4.19 5.12 -11.04
CA ASN A 38 3.93 6.10 -9.99
C ASN A 38 5.10 6.30 -9.02
N PHE A 39 5.74 5.21 -8.62
CA PHE A 39 6.86 5.27 -7.68
C PHE A 39 8.14 5.69 -8.37
N GLU A 40 8.31 5.35 -9.65
CA GLU A 40 9.42 5.80 -10.48
C GLU A 40 9.34 7.28 -10.84
N SER A 41 8.14 7.87 -10.83
CA SER A 41 7.95 9.30 -11.14
C SER A 41 8.79 10.23 -10.27
N VAL A 42 9.17 9.82 -9.05
CA VAL A 42 10.03 10.62 -8.16
C VAL A 42 11.47 10.77 -8.68
N GLU A 43 11.90 9.95 -9.62
CA GLU A 43 13.25 10.00 -10.20
C GLU A 43 13.49 11.29 -10.98
N VAL A 44 12.45 11.94 -11.50
CA VAL A 44 12.55 13.26 -12.14
C VAL A 44 13.04 14.35 -11.17
N LEU A 45 12.90 14.12 -9.87
CA LEU A 45 13.38 14.98 -8.79
C LEU A 45 14.77 14.56 -8.28
N GLY A 46 15.40 13.55 -8.90
CA GLY A 46 16.67 12.97 -8.44
C GLY A 46 16.54 12.07 -7.20
N ILE A 47 15.31 11.65 -6.86
CA ILE A 47 15.04 10.77 -5.71
C ILE A 47 14.99 9.33 -6.22
N LYS A 48 15.64 8.41 -5.50
CA LYS A 48 15.54 6.97 -5.83
C LYS A 48 14.12 6.45 -5.60
N THR A 49 13.61 5.64 -6.51
CA THR A 49 12.29 5.00 -6.39
C THR A 49 12.08 4.28 -5.05
N GLU A 50 13.09 3.58 -4.54
CA GLU A 50 13.02 2.90 -3.23
C GLU A 50 12.77 3.90 -2.08
N VAL A 51 13.37 5.09 -2.15
CA VAL A 51 13.13 6.17 -1.18
C VAL A 51 11.71 6.70 -1.31
N GLY A 52 11.18 6.77 -2.53
CA GLY A 52 9.77 7.06 -2.79
C GLY A 52 8.84 6.05 -2.11
N PHE A 53 9.08 4.76 -2.30
CA PHE A 53 8.33 3.69 -1.61
C PHE A 53 8.36 3.86 -0.09
N LEU A 54 9.55 3.99 0.50
CA LEU A 54 9.71 4.13 1.95
C LEU A 54 8.99 5.36 2.50
N THR A 55 9.05 6.49 1.78
CA THR A 55 8.34 7.72 2.17
C THR A 55 6.83 7.48 2.24
N ARG A 56 6.25 6.87 1.19
CA ARG A 56 4.81 6.60 1.12
C ARG A 56 4.35 5.56 2.13
N MET A 57 5.19 4.56 2.42
CA MET A 57 4.96 3.61 3.51
C MET A 57 4.98 4.31 4.87
N PHE A 58 5.90 5.24 5.09
CA PHE A 58 5.99 5.98 6.35
C PHE A 58 4.77 6.88 6.59
N ASP A 59 4.23 7.51 5.55
CA ASP A 59 2.96 8.26 5.63
C ASP A 59 1.83 7.37 6.18
N LYS A 60 1.73 6.12 5.67
CA LYS A 60 0.73 5.14 6.09
C LYS A 60 0.98 4.67 7.51
N ILE A 61 2.23 4.41 7.89
CA ILE A 61 2.61 4.08 9.28
C ILE A 61 2.20 5.21 10.22
N LYS A 62 2.47 6.47 9.87
CA LYS A 62 2.08 7.63 10.69
C LYS A 62 0.57 7.72 10.89
N ARG A 63 -0.21 7.46 9.85
CA ARG A 63 -1.67 7.40 9.97
C ARG A 63 -2.13 6.27 10.91
N VAL A 64 -1.52 5.09 10.83
CA VAL A 64 -1.80 3.99 11.76
C VAL A 64 -1.42 4.38 13.19
N SER A 65 -0.26 5.02 13.40
CA SER A 65 0.14 5.55 14.71
C SER A 65 -0.90 6.51 15.27
N SER A 66 -1.38 7.46 14.47
CA SER A 66 -2.43 8.40 14.89
C SER A 66 -3.72 7.69 15.31
N PHE A 67 -4.12 6.62 14.60
CA PHE A 67 -5.28 5.81 15.00
C PHE A 67 -5.04 5.07 16.32
N VAL A 68 -3.86 4.48 16.49
CA VAL A 68 -3.49 3.76 17.73
C VAL A 68 -3.50 4.69 18.93
N GLU A 69 -3.03 5.93 18.77
CA GLU A 69 -2.97 6.92 19.84
C GLU A 69 -4.34 7.53 20.18
N ASN A 70 -5.16 7.83 19.18
CA ASN A 70 -6.40 8.59 19.37
C ASN A 70 -7.68 7.73 19.36
N GLY A 71 -7.60 6.47 18.93
CA GLY A 71 -8.74 5.56 18.78
C GLY A 71 -9.64 5.85 17.58
N GLU A 72 -9.51 7.01 16.95
CA GLU A 72 -10.27 7.41 15.76
C GLU A 72 -9.41 8.19 14.75
N LEU A 73 -9.81 8.12 13.48
CA LEU A 73 -9.28 8.99 12.42
C LEU A 73 -10.33 10.05 12.09
N GLN A 74 -9.90 11.30 12.00
CA GLN A 74 -10.79 12.43 11.65
C GLN A 74 -11.24 12.38 10.18
N VAL A 75 -10.41 11.79 9.30
CA VAL A 75 -10.77 11.52 7.90
C VAL A 75 -11.60 10.24 7.85
N LYS A 76 -12.90 10.39 7.62
CA LYS A 76 -13.87 9.29 7.68
C LYS A 76 -13.95 8.43 6.41
N ASP A 77 -13.41 8.92 5.30
CA ASP A 77 -13.53 8.28 3.99
C ASP A 77 -12.54 7.11 3.78
N GLU A 78 -11.58 6.91 4.69
CA GLU A 78 -10.62 5.81 4.62
C GLU A 78 -10.38 5.25 6.03
N SER A 79 -10.67 3.97 6.21
CA SER A 79 -10.51 3.28 7.49
C SER A 79 -9.04 2.96 7.79
N VAL A 80 -8.74 2.64 9.05
CA VAL A 80 -7.40 2.15 9.42
C VAL A 80 -7.08 0.81 8.71
N ILE A 81 -8.10 0.00 8.42
CA ILE A 81 -7.92 -1.27 7.69
C ILE A 81 -7.50 -0.99 6.25
N ASP A 82 -8.11 -0.02 5.58
CA ASP A 82 -7.71 0.40 4.22
C ASP A 82 -6.26 0.90 4.20
N THR A 83 -5.86 1.63 5.25
CA THR A 83 -4.46 2.09 5.41
C THR A 83 -3.48 0.92 5.57
N LEU A 84 -3.87 -0.12 6.32
CA LEU A 84 -3.05 -1.33 6.50
C LEU A 84 -2.98 -2.17 5.22
N GLN A 85 -4.08 -2.24 4.45
CA GLN A 85 -4.11 -2.89 3.13
C GLN A 85 -3.19 -2.16 2.14
N ASP A 86 -3.19 -0.83 2.15
CA ASP A 86 -2.26 -0.02 1.37
C ASP A 86 -0.80 -0.31 1.72
N LEU A 87 -0.49 -0.42 3.01
CA LEU A 87 0.86 -0.75 3.47
C LEU A 87 1.30 -2.16 3.01
N ALA A 88 0.38 -3.14 3.06
CA ALA A 88 0.63 -4.49 2.53
C ALA A 88 0.89 -4.47 1.02
N ASN A 89 0.08 -3.72 0.27
CA ASN A 89 0.24 -3.55 -1.18
C ASN A 89 1.56 -2.84 -1.54
N TYR A 90 1.96 -1.79 -0.81
CA TYR A 90 3.24 -1.11 -1.04
C TYR A 90 4.43 -2.00 -0.74
N SER A 91 4.33 -2.85 0.29
CA SER A 91 5.35 -3.86 0.59
C SER A 91 5.48 -4.87 -0.57
N CYS A 92 4.35 -5.33 -1.13
CA CYS A 92 4.31 -6.22 -2.28
C CYS A 92 4.91 -5.57 -3.55
N LEU A 93 4.52 -4.32 -3.83
CA LEU A 93 5.04 -3.55 -4.97
C LEU A 93 6.54 -3.31 -4.87
N LEU A 94 7.05 -2.90 -3.70
CA LEU A 94 8.48 -2.72 -3.49
C LEU A 94 9.25 -4.04 -3.66
N ALA A 95 8.71 -5.15 -3.15
CA ALA A 95 9.32 -6.46 -3.36
C ALA A 95 9.37 -6.84 -4.86
N GLY A 96 8.30 -6.55 -5.61
CA GLY A 96 8.25 -6.73 -7.06
C GLY A 96 9.27 -5.86 -7.81
N TYR A 97 9.40 -4.60 -7.43
CA TYR A 97 10.35 -3.65 -7.99
C TYR A 97 11.81 -4.06 -7.73
N LEU A 98 12.13 -4.48 -6.51
CA LEU A 98 13.47 -4.96 -6.19
C LEU A 98 13.81 -6.26 -6.94
N LYS A 99 12.81 -7.11 -7.19
CA LYS A 99 12.97 -8.32 -7.99
C LYS A 99 13.17 -8.02 -9.48
N SER A 100 12.54 -6.97 -10.03
CA SER A 100 12.71 -6.60 -11.45
C SER A 100 14.07 -6.00 -11.78
N LYS A 101 14.85 -5.57 -10.76
CA LYS A 101 16.22 -5.06 -10.90
C LYS A 101 17.32 -6.13 -10.89
N GLN A 102 16.99 -7.38 -10.58
CA GLN A 102 17.92 -8.51 -10.55
C GLN A 102 17.97 -9.21 -11.90
#